data_AF-A0A954YBY5-F1
#
_entry.id   AF-A0A954YBY5-F1
#
_cell.length_a   1.000
_cell.length_b   1.000
_cell.length_c   1.000
_cell.angle_alpha   90.00
_cell.angle_beta   90.00
_cell.angle_gamma   90.00
#
_symmetry.space_group_name_H-M   'P 1'
#
loop_
_entity.id
_entity.type
_entity.pdbx_description
1 polymer ?
#
loop_
_entity_poly.entity_id
_entity_poly.type
_entity_poly.pdbx_seq_one_letter_code
_entity_poly.pdbx_strand_id
1 'polypeptide(L)' 'MARTPPVFLKPGDVIEIEIDGIGVLRNPVIAAT' A
#
# COMPACT_ATOMS: atom_id res chain seq x y z
N MET A 1 -6.72 9.44 -12.25
CA MET A 1 -5.80 8.89 -13.27
C MET A 1 -4.65 8.17 -12.56
N ALA A 2 -4.23 7.00 -13.02
CA ALA A 2 -3.06 6.30 -12.48
C ALA A 2 -1.75 6.90 -13.05
N ARG A 3 -0.60 6.61 -12.43
CA ARG A 3 0.73 7.09 -12.88
C ARG A 3 1.04 6.56 -14.29
N THR A 4 1.79 7.33 -15.09
CA THR A 4 2.31 6.91 -16.41
C THR A 4 3.84 7.06 -16.44
N PRO A 5 4.61 5.97 -16.49
CA PRO A 5 4.19 4.56 -16.51
C PRO A 5 3.54 4.10 -15.19
N PRO A 6 2.71 3.05 -15.21
CA PRO A 6 2.08 2.52 -14.02
C PRO A 6 3.11 1.86 -13.09
N VAL A 7 2.96 2.10 -11.79
CA VAL A 7 3.75 1.45 -10.75
C VAL A 7 2.82 0.54 -9.95
N PHE A 8 3.16 -0.74 -9.88
CA PHE A 8 2.40 -1.77 -9.18
C PHE A 8 3.08 -2.17 -7.88
N LEU A 9 2.27 -2.62 -6.92
CA LEU A 9 2.73 -3.18 -5.66
C LEU A 9 3.37 -4.55 -5.89
N LYS A 10 4.34 -4.88 -5.04
CA LYS A 10 5.08 -6.15 -5.05
C LYS A 10 5.02 -6.80 -3.66
N PRO A 11 5.17 -8.13 -3.58
CA PRO A 11 5.33 -8.79 -2.29
C PRO A 11 6.46 -8.16 -1.47
N GLY A 12 6.19 -7.85 -0.21
CA GLY A 12 7.11 -7.16 0.69
C GLY A 12 6.86 -5.64 0.79
N ASP A 13 6.07 -5.05 -0.10
CA ASP A 13 5.64 -3.65 0.06
C ASP A 13 4.71 -3.50 1.28
N VAL A 14 4.71 -2.33 1.91
CA VAL A 14 3.78 -1.99 3.00
C VAL A 14 2.99 -0.75 2.61
N ILE A 15 1.67 -0.87 2.62
CA ILE A 15 0.75 0.26 2.41
C ILE A 15 0.47 0.89 3.77
N GLU A 16 0.80 2.17 3.93
CA GLU A 16 0.42 2.95 5.10
C GLU A 16 -0.71 3.92 4.73
N ILE A 17 -1.76 3.93 5.54
CA ILE A 17 -2.89 4.86 5.44
C ILE A 17 -3.04 5.54 6.79
N GLU A 18 -2.93 6.85 6.81
CA GLU A 18 -3.12 7.67 8.01
C GLU A 18 -4.42 8.47 7.90
N ILE A 19 -5.20 8.47 8.98
CA ILE A 19 -6.35 9.35 9.16
C ILE A 19 -6.15 10.11 10.45
N ASP A 20 -6.19 11.44 10.33
CA ASP A 20 -6.01 12.34 11.47
C ASP A 20 -7.05 12.06 12.56
N GLY A 21 -6.59 12.00 13.82
CA GLY A 21 -7.40 11.66 14.99
C GLY A 21 -7.85 10.19 15.12
N ILE A 22 -7.61 9.33 14.10
CA ILE A 22 -7.94 7.89 14.16
C ILE A 22 -6.67 7.04 14.29
N GLY A 23 -5.62 7.39 13.53
CA GLY A 23 -4.33 6.70 13.54
C GLY A 23 -3.94 6.14 12.17
N VAL A 24 -3.02 5.17 12.17
CA VAL A 24 -2.36 4.63 10.97
C VAL A 24 -2.68 3.14 10.80
N LEU A 25 -3.19 2.77 9.63
CA LEU A 25 -3.30 1.38 9.17
C LEU A 25 -2.06 1.02 8.34
N ARG A 26 -1.37 -0.05 8.73
CA ARG A 26 -0.25 -0.65 7.96
C ARG A 26 -0.70 -2.00 7.41
N ASN A 27 -0.67 -2.14 6.09
CA ASN A 27 -1.07 -3.37 5.39
C ASN A 27 0.09 -3.91 4.54
N PRO A 28 0.76 -5.00 4.96
CA PRO A 28 1.82 -5.63 4.17
C PRO A 28 1.24 -6.38 2.98
N VAL A 29 1.87 -6.24 1.82
CA VAL A 29 1.53 -6.97 0.59
C VAL A 29 2.27 -8.30 0.61
N ILE A 30 1.52 -9.40 0.60
CA ILE A 30 2.05 -10.77 0.52
C ILE A 30 1.78 -11.36 -0.86
N ALA A 31 2.65 -12.26 -1.31
CA ALA A 31 2.37 -13.04 -2.51
C ALA A 31 1.19 -14.00 -2.25
N ALA A 32 0.36 -14.22 -3.26
CA ALA A 32 -0.59 -15.33 -3.24
C ALA A 32 0.19 -16.64 -3.35
N THR A 33 -0.13 -17.61 -2.51
CA THR A 33 0.42 -18.96 -2.55
C THR A 33 -0.21 -19.78 -3.66
#